data_AF-A0A538PHR5-F1
#
_entry.id   AF-A0A538PHR5-F1
#
_cell.length_a   1.000
_cell.length_b   1.000
_cell.length_c   1.000
_cell.angle_alpha   90.00
_cell.angle_beta   90.00
_cell.angle_gamma   90.00
#
_symmetry.space_group_name_H-M   'P 1'
#
loop_
_entity.id
_entity.type
_entity.pdbx_description
1 polymer ?
#
loop_
_entity_poly.entity_id
_entity_poly.type
_entity_poly.pdbx_seq_one_letter_code
_entity_poly.pdbx_strand_id
1 'polypeptide(L)' 'AIQAAFERLDPAVRSLLVLHYVEGRPLADIAKVVGSPVGTIKWRLSNARAALEKALKVERR' A
#
# COMPACT_ATOMS: atom_id res chain seq x y z
N ALA A 1 -3.10 7.67 -15.81
CA ALA A 1 -3.71 8.10 -14.53
C ALA A 1 -3.37 7.16 -13.36
N ILE A 2 -3.97 5.95 -13.24
CA ILE A 2 -3.73 5.09 -12.06
C ILE A 2 -2.26 4.71 -11.87
N GLN A 3 -1.57 4.34 -12.95
CA GLN A 3 -0.15 3.96 -12.89
C GLN A 3 0.75 5.11 -12.41
N ALA A 4 0.57 6.32 -12.96
CA ALA A 4 1.32 7.51 -12.52
C ALA A 4 1.06 7.86 -11.05
N ALA A 5 -0.19 7.76 -10.59
CA ALA A 5 -0.52 7.95 -9.17
C ALA A 5 0.15 6.89 -8.27
N PHE A 6 0.23 5.65 -8.74
CA PHE A 6 0.89 4.55 -8.03
C PHE A 6 2.41 4.72 -7.98
N GLU A 7 3.02 5.21 -9.06
CA GLU A 7 4.45 5.51 -9.17
C GLU A 7 4.91 6.68 -8.28
N ARG A 8 3.99 7.58 -7.90
CA ARG A 8 4.25 8.67 -6.95
C ARG A 8 4.23 8.24 -5.48
N LEU A 9 3.79 7.01 -5.18
CA LEU A 9 3.84 6.47 -3.82
C LEU A 9 5.25 6.10 -3.43
N ASP A 10 5.57 6.28 -2.16
CA ASP A 10 6.78 5.74 -1.55
C ASP A 10 6.92 4.22 -1.86
N PRO A 11 8.11 3.71 -2.21
CA PRO A 11 8.29 2.31 -2.61
C PRO A 11 7.80 1.31 -1.55
N ALA A 12 7.97 1.59 -0.25
CA ALA A 12 7.52 0.69 0.81
C ALA A 12 6.00 0.67 0.90
N VAL A 13 5.37 1.83 0.72
CA VAL A 13 3.90 1.98 0.66
C VAL A 13 3.33 1.21 -0.52
N ARG A 14 3.97 1.32 -1.68
CA ARG A 14 3.58 0.63 -2.91
C ARG A 14 3.62 -0.88 -2.75
N SER A 15 4.73 -1.41 -2.23
CA SER A 15 4.91 -2.85 -2.02
C SER A 15 3.83 -3.46 -1.13
N LEU A 16 3.42 -2.77 -0.06
CA LEU A 16 2.32 -3.20 0.81
C LEU A 16 0.99 -3.34 0.06
N LEU A 17 0.68 -2.40 -0.85
CA LEU A 17 -0.53 -2.46 -1.66
C LEU A 17 -0.47 -3.62 -2.67
N VAL A 18 0.69 -3.84 -3.30
CA VAL A 18 0.89 -4.95 -4.25
C VAL A 18 0.72 -6.30 -3.54
N LEU A 19 1.47 -6.52 -2.46
CA LEU A 19 1.45 -7.78 -1.71
C LEU A 19 0.03 -8.16 -1.27
N HIS A 20 -0.75 -7.18 -0.80
CA HIS A 20 -2.08 -7.48 -0.27
C HIS A 20 -3.19 -7.48 -1.33
N TYR A 21 -3.25 -6.48 -2.22
CA TYR A 21 -4.36 -6.33 -3.17
C TYR A 21 -4.13 -6.97 -4.53
N VAL A 22 -2.87 -7.09 -4.96
CA VAL A 22 -2.54 -7.69 -6.27
C VAL A 22 -2.19 -9.16 -6.08
N GLU A 23 -1.34 -9.48 -5.11
CA GLU A 23 -0.93 -10.86 -4.83
C GLU A 23 -1.88 -11.57 -3.85
N GLY A 24 -2.86 -10.87 -3.26
CA GLY A 24 -3.85 -11.47 -2.36
C GLY A 24 -3.28 -11.98 -1.04
N ARG A 25 -2.07 -11.57 -0.64
CA ARG A 25 -1.43 -12.11 0.57
C ARG A 25 -2.18 -11.69 1.83
N PRO A 26 -2.40 -12.61 2.78
CA PRO A 26 -2.94 -12.27 4.10
C PRO A 26 -2.01 -11.34 4.88
N LEU A 27 -2.59 -10.43 5.69
CA LEU A 27 -1.81 -9.50 6.52
C LEU A 27 -0.85 -10.21 7.47
N ALA A 28 -1.21 -11.39 7.96
CA ALA A 28 -0.37 -12.21 8.83
C ALA A 28 0.90 -12.69 8.12
N ASP A 29 0.83 -13.02 6.84
CA ASP A 29 1.99 -13.49 6.08
C ASP A 29 2.88 -12.32 5.67
N ILE A 30 2.28 -11.18 5.32
CA ILE A 30 3.03 -9.94 5.10
C ILE A 30 3.77 -9.52 6.37
N ALA A 31 3.12 -9.61 7.54
CA ALA A 31 3.71 -9.31 8.84
C ALA A 31 4.94 -10.19 9.14
N LYS A 32 4.87 -11.49 8.83
CA LYS A 32 6.00 -12.42 8.99
C LYS A 32 7.17 -12.06 8.08
N VAL A 33 6.90 -11.81 6.79
CA VAL A 33 7.95 -11.47 5.80
C VAL A 33 8.62 -10.14 6.12
N VAL A 34 7.83 -9.14 6.53
CA VAL A 34 8.33 -7.79 6.85
C VAL A 34 8.93 -7.71 8.25
N GLY A 35 8.70 -8.71 9.13
CA GLY A 35 9.16 -8.69 10.52
C GLY A 35 8.49 -7.60 11.36
N SER A 36 7.20 -7.32 11.12
CA SER A 36 6.44 -6.29 11.82
C SER A 36 5.11 -6.83 12.34
N PRO A 37 4.57 -6.32 13.46
CA PRO A 37 3.29 -6.77 13.99
C PRO A 37 2.14 -6.60 12.98
N VAL A 38 1.17 -7.53 12.99
CA VAL A 38 -0.01 -7.46 12.11
C VAL A 38 -0.78 -6.15 12.27
N GLY A 39 -0.89 -5.63 13.50
CA GLY A 39 -1.49 -4.32 13.77
C GLY A 39 -0.77 -3.17 13.05
N THR A 40 0.58 -3.20 13.04
CA THR A 40 1.41 -2.23 12.31
C THR A 40 1.21 -2.35 10.81
N ILE A 41 1.16 -3.58 10.27
CA ILE A 41 0.89 -3.82 8.85
C ILE A 41 -0.49 -3.26 8.47
N LYS A 42 -1.51 -3.51 9.28
CA LYS A 42 -2.87 -2.96 9.07
C LYS A 42 -2.86 -1.42 9.06
N TRP A 43 -2.17 -0.79 10.00
CA TRP A 43 -2.03 0.68 10.03
C TRP A 43 -1.29 1.22 8.79
N ARG A 44 -0.17 0.60 8.43
CA ARG A 44 0.60 0.97 7.22
C ARG A 44 -0.24 0.84 5.95
N LEU A 45 -1.03 -0.24 5.84
CA LEU A 45 -1.91 -0.46 4.69
C LEU A 45 -3.05 0.56 4.62
N SER A 46 -3.60 0.97 5.77
CA SER A 46 -4.58 2.06 5.84
C SER A 46 -3.98 3.38 5.32
N ASN A 47 -2.77 3.73 5.79
CA ASN A 47 -2.06 4.91 5.31
C ASN A 47 -1.71 4.81 3.82
N ALA A 48 -1.36 3.61 3.35
CA ALA A 48 -1.05 3.36 1.95
C ALA A 48 -2.26 3.63 1.04
N ARG A 49 -3.46 3.20 1.46
CA ARG A 49 -4.71 3.51 0.76
C ARG A 49 -4.97 5.02 0.71
N ALA A 50 -4.81 5.72 1.84
CA ALA A 50 -5.02 7.16 1.90
C ALA A 50 -4.04 7.93 1.00
N ALA A 51 -2.77 7.50 0.96
CA ALA A 51 -1.76 8.07 0.08
C ALA A 51 -2.11 7.85 -1.41
N LEU A 52 -2.58 6.64 -1.78
CA LEU A 52 -3.03 6.34 -3.14
C LEU A 52 -4.24 7.19 -3.53
N GLU A 53 -5.22 7.35 -2.64
CA GLU A 53 -6.39 8.19 -2.89
C GLU A 53 -5.98 9.64 -3.15
N LYS A 54 -5.06 10.18 -2.34
CA LYS A 54 -4.51 11.52 -2.54
C LYS A 54 -3.78 11.65 -3.88
N ALA A 55 -2.94 10.68 -4.24
CA ALA A 55 -2.23 10.69 -5.52
C ALA A 55 -3.19 10.63 -6.72
N LEU A 56 -4.25 9.82 -6.63
CA LEU A 56 -5.29 9.73 -7.66
C LEU A 56 -6.08 11.04 -7.80
N LYS A 57 -6.33 11.76 -6.71
CA LYS A 57 -6.99 13.09 -6.76
C LYS A 57 -6.12 14.14 -7.46
N VAL A 58 -4.80 14.09 -7.26
CA VAL A 58 -3.86 14.99 -7.97
C VAL A 58 -3.85 14.70 -9.46
N GLU A 59 -3.89 13.41 -9.84
CA GLU A 59 -3.86 12.99 -11.25
C GLU A 59 -5.18 13.22 -12.00
N ARG A 60 -6.29 13.37 -11.28
CA ARG A 60 -7.62 13.69 -11.88
C ARG A 60 -7.84 15.20 -12.08
N ARG A 61 -6.94 16.04 -11.57
CA ARG A 61 -6.94 17.49 -11.81
C ARG A 61 -6.07 17.80 -13.01
#